data_AF-A0A803P3C3-F1
#
_entry.id   AF-A0A803P3C3-F1
#
_cell.length_a   1.000
_cell.length_b   1.000
_cell.length_c   1.000
_cell.angle_alpha   90.00
_cell.angle_beta   90.00
_cell.angle_gamma   90.00
#
_symmetry.space_group_name_H-M   'P 1'
#
loop_
_entity.id
_entity.type
_entity.pdbx_description
1 polymer ?
#
loop_
_entity_poly.entity_id
_entity_poly.type
_entity_poly.pdbx_seq_one_letter_code
_entity_poly.pdbx_strand_id
1 'polypeptide(L)'
;MDDCLQRLVDRIDSGEDLKSLIPSERISKLVRIRLEMQAPYITKWPQALSIQAQPMNVPTSFKQRAMLVDEIWHAAGDEASDIDWYVKRTVLGGIYSTTEIYMLTDSSTDFRDTWAFLNGRVKDAFDFKKTMQEAKYLAETVGAGMGSSLQGFMKGVFRA
;
A
#
# COMPACT_ATOMS: atom_id res chain seq x y z
N MET A 1 17.65 -10.14 1.63
CA MET A 1 16.61 -9.28 1.02
C MET A 1 16.11 -9.90 -0.26
N ASP A 2 16.99 -10.17 -1.24
CA ASP A 2 16.60 -10.75 -2.54
C ASP A 2 16.04 -12.17 -2.43
N ASP A 3 16.64 -13.03 -1.59
CA ASP A 3 16.11 -14.39 -1.34
C ASP A 3 14.69 -14.38 -0.74
N CYS A 4 14.42 -13.48 0.20
CA CYS A 4 13.07 -13.30 0.78
C CYS A 4 12.07 -12.77 -0.26
N LEU A 5 12.53 -11.93 -1.19
CA LEU A 5 11.68 -11.43 -2.28
C LEU A 5 11.35 -12.57 -3.25
N GLN A 6 12.33 -13.36 -3.66
CA GLN A 6 12.11 -14.51 -4.54
C GLN A 6 11.13 -15.51 -3.92
N ARG A 7 11.31 -15.86 -2.65
CA ARG A 7 10.40 -16.74 -1.92
C ARG A 7 8.98 -16.19 -1.78
N LEU A 8 8.83 -14.86 -1.75
CA LEU A 8 7.52 -14.22 -1.76
C LEU A 8 6.87 -14.37 -3.14
N VAL A 9 7.62 -14.11 -4.21
CA VAL A 9 7.16 -14.27 -5.61
C VAL A 9 6.75 -15.72 -5.88
N ASP A 10 7.57 -16.70 -5.50
CA ASP A 10 7.23 -18.12 -5.66
C ASP A 10 5.92 -18.49 -4.91
N ARG A 11 5.67 -17.84 -3.77
CA ARG A 11 4.45 -18.03 -2.97
C ARG A 11 3.24 -17.29 -3.56
N ILE A 12 3.47 -16.18 -4.25
CA ILE A 12 2.45 -15.49 -5.05
C ILE A 12 2.04 -16.36 -6.24
N ASP A 13 3.02 -16.92 -6.97
CA ASP A 13 2.81 -17.73 -8.17
C ASP A 13 2.09 -19.04 -7.87
N SER A 14 2.32 -19.65 -6.70
CA SER A 14 1.57 -20.83 -6.26
C SER A 14 0.07 -20.55 -6.01
N GLY A 15 -0.33 -19.29 -5.85
CA GLY A 15 -1.61 -18.72 -6.31
C GLY A 15 -2.95 -19.24 -5.75
N GLU A 16 -3.02 -20.40 -5.08
CA GLU A 16 -4.29 -21.01 -4.66
C GLU A 16 -4.98 -20.22 -3.54
N ASP A 17 -4.19 -19.54 -2.71
CA ASP A 17 -4.62 -19.05 -1.40
C ASP A 17 -4.83 -17.52 -1.35
N LEU A 18 -4.53 -16.83 -2.46
CA LEU A 18 -4.60 -15.37 -2.62
C LEU A 18 -5.79 -14.95 -3.48
N LYS A 19 -6.17 -15.75 -4.48
CA LYS A 19 -7.24 -15.41 -5.44
C LYS A 19 -8.63 -15.29 -4.79
N SER A 20 -8.87 -15.95 -3.67
CA SER A 20 -10.15 -15.90 -2.93
C SER A 20 -10.30 -14.69 -2.02
N LEU A 21 -9.20 -14.01 -1.66
CA LEU A 21 -9.20 -12.89 -0.71
C LEU A 21 -9.53 -11.56 -1.39
N ILE A 22 -10.09 -10.61 -0.63
CA ILE A 22 -10.25 -9.23 -1.10
C ILE A 22 -8.87 -8.53 -1.19
N PRO A 23 -8.69 -7.50 -2.05
CA PRO A 23 -7.39 -6.88 -2.27
C PRO A 23 -6.67 -6.39 -1.01
N SER A 24 -7.41 -5.87 -0.01
CA SER A 24 -6.85 -5.45 1.27
C SER A 24 -6.28 -6.62 2.07
N GLU A 25 -7.02 -7.73 2.16
CA GLU A 25 -6.56 -8.95 2.83
C GLU A 25 -5.37 -9.58 2.12
N ARG A 26 -5.32 -9.53 0.78
CA ARG A 26 -4.16 -9.97 0.00
C ARG A 26 -2.91 -9.18 0.39
N ILE A 27 -3.00 -7.85 0.41
CA ILE A 27 -1.88 -6.98 0.79
C ILE A 27 -1.43 -7.28 2.22
N SER A 28 -2.36 -7.35 3.17
CA SER A 28 -2.03 -7.72 4.55
C SER A 28 -1.33 -9.07 4.64
N LYS A 29 -1.83 -10.10 3.95
CA LYS A 29 -1.26 -11.45 3.94
C LYS A 29 0.14 -11.46 3.33
N LEU A 30 0.36 -10.75 2.23
CA LEU A 30 1.67 -10.67 1.57
C LEU A 30 2.71 -9.93 2.42
N VAL A 31 2.33 -8.78 3.01
CA VAL A 31 3.20 -8.04 3.93
C VAL A 31 3.53 -8.89 5.17
N ARG A 32 2.53 -9.60 5.72
CA ARG A 32 2.72 -10.51 6.85
C ARG A 32 3.70 -11.63 6.51
N ILE A 33 3.51 -12.34 5.40
CA ILE A 33 4.43 -13.41 4.95
C ILE A 33 5.87 -12.86 4.85
N ARG A 34 6.03 -11.67 4.29
CA ARG A 34 7.34 -11.04 4.13
C ARG A 34 8.00 -10.67 5.47
N LEU A 35 7.22 -10.22 6.45
CA LEU A 35 7.69 -9.90 7.80
C LEU A 35 7.95 -11.15 8.65
N GLU A 36 7.13 -12.20 8.50
CA GLU A 36 7.34 -13.50 9.14
C GLU A 36 8.68 -14.13 8.72
N MET A 37 9.12 -13.91 7.48
CA MET A 37 10.47 -14.32 7.04
C MET A 37 11.59 -13.60 7.80
N GLN A 38 11.33 -12.43 8.40
CA GLN A 38 12.28 -11.67 9.21
C GLN A 38 12.23 -12.02 10.69
N ALA A 39 11.12 -12.63 11.17
CA ALA A 39 10.90 -12.96 12.57
C ALA A 39 12.08 -13.74 13.21
N PRO A 40 12.72 -14.74 12.56
CA PRO A 40 13.87 -15.45 13.14
C PRO A 40 15.09 -14.57 13.39
N TYR A 41 15.18 -13.44 12.68
CA TYR A 41 16.32 -12.51 12.70
C TYR A 41 15.99 -11.20 13.42
N ILE A 42 14.84 -11.10 14.09
CA ILE A 42 14.32 -9.84 14.66
C ILE A 42 15.29 -9.18 15.64
N THR A 43 16.07 -9.99 16.39
CA THR A 43 17.07 -9.49 17.35
C THR A 43 18.24 -8.76 16.70
N LYS A 44 18.58 -9.12 15.46
CA LYS A 44 19.65 -8.48 14.67
C LYS A 44 19.11 -7.53 13.61
N TRP A 45 17.79 -7.51 13.41
CA TRP A 45 17.13 -6.70 12.40
C TRP A 45 17.35 -5.18 12.57
N PRO A 46 17.34 -4.60 13.79
CA PRO A 46 17.67 -3.18 13.96
C PRO A 46 19.06 -2.82 13.43
N GLN A 47 20.05 -3.70 13.60
CA GLN A 47 21.41 -3.50 13.09
C GLN A 47 21.43 -3.63 11.56
N ALA A 48 20.69 -4.59 11.01
CA ALA A 48 20.55 -4.74 9.56
C ALA A 48 19.86 -3.52 8.91
N LEU A 49 18.87 -2.93 9.57
CA LEU A 49 18.23 -1.68 9.14
C LEU A 49 19.20 -0.50 9.20
N SER A 50 20.00 -0.41 10.25
CA SER A 50 21.05 0.62 10.34
C SER A 50 22.07 0.52 9.21
N ILE A 51 22.48 -0.69 8.83
CA ILE A 51 23.39 -0.92 7.69
C ILE A 51 22.72 -0.53 6.37
N GLN A 52 21.44 -0.85 6.17
CA GLN A 52 20.67 -0.44 4.99
C GLN A 52 20.50 1.07 4.89
N ALA A 53 20.42 1.77 6.03
CA ALA A 53 20.32 3.23 6.10
C ALA A 53 21.64 3.96 5.81
N GLN A 54 22.76 3.24 5.68
CA GLN A 54 24.03 3.85 5.33
C GLN A 54 24.00 4.41 3.90
N PRO A 55 24.53 5.62 3.63
CA PRO A 55 24.43 6.28 2.32
C PRO A 55 24.89 5.43 1.14
N MET A 56 25.87 4.55 1.35
CA MET A 56 26.37 3.62 0.33
C MET A 56 25.37 2.52 -0.05
N ASN A 57 24.53 2.10 0.91
CA ASN A 57 23.57 1.00 0.74
C ASN A 57 22.15 1.51 0.47
N VAL A 58 21.87 2.79 0.75
CA VAL A 58 20.54 3.41 0.58
C VAL A 58 19.98 3.22 -0.84
N PRO A 59 20.72 3.48 -1.94
CA PRO A 59 20.16 3.32 -3.29
C PRO A 59 19.71 1.87 -3.56
N THR A 60 20.54 0.90 -3.18
CA THR A 60 20.26 -0.53 -3.37
C THR A 60 19.11 -0.99 -2.48
N SER A 61 19.13 -0.62 -1.20
CA SER A 61 18.10 -0.99 -0.22
C SER A 61 16.74 -0.38 -0.58
N PHE A 62 16.73 0.86 -1.06
CA PHE A 62 15.54 1.54 -1.52
C PHE A 62 14.98 0.87 -2.78
N LYS A 63 15.83 0.52 -3.75
CA LYS A 63 15.45 -0.22 -4.96
C LYS A 63 14.84 -1.60 -4.63
N GLN A 64 15.39 -2.32 -3.66
CA GLN A 64 14.83 -3.61 -3.22
C GLN A 64 13.46 -3.44 -2.54
N ARG A 65 13.29 -2.42 -1.68
CA ARG A 65 12.00 -2.11 -1.04
C ARG A 65 10.94 -1.69 -2.05
N ALA A 66 11.35 -0.89 -3.01
CA ALA A 66 10.57 -0.50 -4.17
C ALA A 66 10.04 -1.71 -4.94
N MET A 67 10.93 -2.60 -5.39
CA MET A 67 10.55 -3.81 -6.12
C MET A 67 9.59 -4.68 -5.30
N LEU A 68 9.86 -4.87 -4.00
CA LEU A 68 8.95 -5.60 -3.11
C LEU A 68 7.53 -5.01 -3.09
N VAL A 69 7.43 -3.69 -2.96
CA VAL A 69 6.13 -2.98 -2.95
C VAL A 69 5.41 -3.15 -4.27
N ASP A 70 6.14 -3.09 -5.37
CA ASP A 70 5.60 -3.24 -6.73
C ASP A 70 5.06 -4.65 -6.96
N GLU A 71 5.81 -5.69 -6.55
CA GLU A 71 5.39 -7.09 -6.62
C GLU A 71 4.14 -7.37 -5.77
N ILE A 72 4.06 -6.80 -4.56
CA ILE A 72 2.88 -6.95 -3.70
C ILE A 72 1.64 -6.32 -4.35
N TRP A 73 1.79 -5.13 -4.95
CA TRP A 73 0.68 -4.47 -5.67
C TRP A 73 0.25 -5.25 -6.91
N HIS A 74 1.22 -5.76 -7.67
CA HIS A 74 0.96 -6.59 -8.85
C HIS A 74 0.19 -7.86 -8.45
N ALA A 75 0.63 -8.55 -7.41
CA ALA A 75 -0.01 -9.74 -6.86
C ALA A 75 -1.40 -9.47 -6.24
N ALA A 76 -1.63 -8.26 -5.72
CA ALA A 76 -2.93 -7.85 -5.21
C ALA A 76 -3.98 -7.68 -6.33
N GLY A 77 -3.54 -7.51 -7.59
CA GLY A 77 -4.38 -7.39 -8.77
C GLY A 77 -4.85 -5.97 -9.08
N ASP A 78 -4.08 -4.95 -8.68
CA ASP A 78 -4.43 -3.54 -8.95
C ASP A 78 -3.80 -3.08 -10.28
N GLU A 79 -4.62 -2.96 -11.33
CA GLU A 79 -4.26 -2.29 -12.60
C GLU A 79 -4.34 -0.76 -12.40
N ALA A 80 -3.32 -0.22 -11.74
CA ALA A 80 -3.22 1.20 -11.42
C ALA A 80 -2.73 2.06 -12.59
N SER A 81 -3.32 3.25 -12.79
CA SER A 81 -2.74 4.30 -13.65
C SER A 81 -1.47 4.92 -13.02
N ASP A 82 -0.63 5.60 -13.81
CA ASP A 82 0.71 6.07 -13.38
C ASP A 82 0.74 6.99 -12.13
N ILE A 83 -0.30 7.79 -11.89
CA ILE A 83 -0.39 8.64 -10.68
C ILE A 83 -0.77 7.82 -9.45
N ASP A 84 -1.70 6.88 -9.63
CA ASP A 84 -2.09 5.92 -8.60
C ASP A 84 -0.88 5.09 -8.14
N TRP A 85 0.03 4.76 -9.05
CA TRP A 85 1.26 4.01 -8.77
C TRP A 85 2.16 4.66 -7.71
N TYR A 86 2.49 5.95 -7.85
CA TYR A 86 3.38 6.63 -6.88
C TYR A 86 2.74 6.77 -5.50
N VAL A 87 1.43 7.01 -5.45
CA VAL A 87 0.66 7.07 -4.20
C VAL A 87 0.62 5.69 -3.55
N LYS A 88 0.29 4.65 -4.31
CA LYS A 88 0.26 3.24 -3.86
C LYS A 88 1.61 2.81 -3.30
N ARG A 89 2.71 3.19 -3.94
CA ARG A 89 4.06 2.89 -3.47
C ARG A 89 4.42 3.61 -2.19
N THR A 90 4.07 4.90 -2.09
CA THR A 90 4.30 5.70 -0.88
C THR A 90 3.51 5.12 0.30
N VAL A 91 2.24 4.81 0.08
CA VAL A 91 1.35 4.26 1.11
C VAL A 91 1.82 2.87 1.53
N LEU A 92 2.00 1.93 0.60
CA LEU A 92 2.40 0.56 0.95
C LEU A 92 3.82 0.51 1.52
N GLY A 93 4.75 1.31 0.99
CA GLY A 93 6.09 1.45 1.55
C GLY A 93 6.06 2.01 2.98
N GLY A 94 5.17 2.97 3.25
CA GLY A 94 4.91 3.51 4.58
C GLY A 94 4.32 2.46 5.54
N ILE A 95 3.30 1.71 5.11
CA ILE A 95 2.70 0.63 5.88
C ILE A 95 3.76 -0.43 6.21
N TYR A 96 4.52 -0.88 5.20
CA TYR A 96 5.56 -1.87 5.39
C TYR A 96 6.61 -1.40 6.40
N SER A 97 7.14 -0.19 6.22
CA SER A 97 8.22 0.34 7.07
C SER A 97 7.76 0.60 8.50
N THR A 98 6.54 1.14 8.69
CA THR A 98 5.98 1.36 10.03
C THR A 98 5.65 0.05 10.74
N THR A 99 5.14 -0.95 10.01
CA THR A 99 4.87 -2.29 10.56
C THR A 99 6.18 -3.01 10.92
N GLU A 100 7.21 -2.90 10.07
CA GLU A 100 8.55 -3.43 10.33
C GLU A 100 9.15 -2.84 11.62
N ILE A 101 9.03 -1.53 11.82
CA ILE A 101 9.48 -0.86 13.06
C ILE A 101 8.63 -1.28 14.26
N TYR A 102 7.32 -1.39 14.11
CA TYR A 102 6.42 -1.81 15.19
C TYR A 102 6.77 -3.24 15.66
N MET A 103 7.04 -4.14 14.72
CA MET A 103 7.45 -5.52 14.98
C MET A 103 8.72 -5.62 15.83
N LEU A 104 9.64 -4.67 15.73
CA LEU A 104 10.85 -4.63 16.57
C LEU A 104 10.56 -4.37 18.05
N THR A 105 9.43 -3.74 18.34
CA THR A 105 9.01 -3.37 19.70
C THR A 105 7.94 -4.28 20.27
N ASP A 106 7.40 -5.18 19.44
CA ASP A 106 6.31 -6.08 19.80
C ASP A 106 6.84 -7.27 20.62
N SER A 107 6.28 -7.43 21.82
CA SER A 107 6.59 -8.55 22.75
C SER A 107 5.42 -9.52 22.88
N SER A 108 4.36 -9.34 22.08
CA SER A 108 3.21 -10.24 22.05
C SER A 108 3.57 -11.59 21.43
N THR A 109 2.85 -12.63 21.86
CA THR A 109 2.96 -13.98 21.29
C THR A 109 2.70 -13.95 19.78
N ASP A 110 3.63 -14.49 19.00
CA ASP A 110 3.58 -14.58 17.53
C ASP A 110 3.35 -13.23 16.81
N PHE A 111 3.78 -12.12 17.40
CA PHE A 111 3.63 -10.76 16.84
C PHE A 111 2.17 -10.37 16.54
N ARG A 112 1.22 -10.87 17.35
CA ARG A 112 -0.22 -10.63 17.16
C ARG A 112 -0.56 -9.14 17.08
N ASP A 113 0.09 -8.31 17.90
CA ASP A 113 -0.18 -6.86 17.93
C ASP A 113 0.33 -6.20 16.64
N THR A 114 1.47 -6.65 16.11
CA THR A 114 1.98 -6.25 14.80
C THR A 114 0.98 -6.56 13.68
N TRP A 115 0.36 -7.74 13.69
CA TRP A 115 -0.62 -8.11 12.66
C TRP A 115 -1.92 -7.32 12.77
N ALA A 116 -2.35 -7.00 14.00
CA ALA A 116 -3.49 -6.11 14.21
C ALA A 116 -3.18 -4.68 13.71
N PHE A 117 -1.97 -4.17 13.99
CA PHE A 117 -1.51 -2.88 13.50
C PHE A 117 -1.47 -2.83 11.96
N LEU A 118 -0.90 -3.86 11.32
CA LEU A 118 -0.83 -3.99 9.87
C LEU A 118 -2.22 -3.94 9.24
N ASN A 119 -3.16 -4.76 9.73
CA ASN A 119 -4.52 -4.80 9.22
C ASN A 119 -5.24 -3.46 9.36
N GLY A 120 -5.02 -2.75 10.48
CA GLY A 120 -5.53 -1.39 10.67
C GLY A 120 -4.99 -0.41 9.63
N ARG A 121 -3.67 -0.42 9.39
CA ARG A 121 -3.05 0.50 8.41
C ARG A 121 -3.45 0.20 6.97
N VAL A 122 -3.59 -1.07 6.60
CA VAL A 122 -4.10 -1.44 5.28
C VAL A 122 -5.55 -0.98 5.15
N LYS A 123 -6.40 -1.20 6.16
CA LYS A 123 -7.78 -0.72 6.14
C LYS A 123 -7.86 0.80 5.94
N ASP A 124 -7.07 1.58 6.70
CA ASP A 124 -7.03 3.03 6.56
C ASP A 124 -6.66 3.47 5.13
N ALA A 125 -5.71 2.78 4.49
CA ALA A 125 -5.30 3.08 3.13
C ALA A 125 -6.43 2.87 2.10
N PHE A 126 -7.21 1.80 2.25
CA PHE A 126 -8.37 1.54 1.39
C PHE A 126 -9.51 2.53 1.66
N ASP A 127 -9.77 2.84 2.92
CA ASP A 127 -10.79 3.83 3.31
C ASP A 127 -10.41 5.24 2.79
N PHE A 128 -9.12 5.59 2.81
CA PHE A 128 -8.60 6.83 2.21
C PHE A 128 -8.76 6.85 0.68
N LYS A 129 -8.45 5.76 -0.01
CA LYS A 129 -8.66 5.62 -1.47
C LYS A 129 -10.12 5.85 -1.83
N LYS A 130 -11.04 5.22 -1.09
CA LYS A 130 -12.49 5.38 -1.29
C LYS A 130 -12.95 6.82 -1.07
N THR A 131 -12.50 7.44 0.03
CA THR A 131 -12.84 8.84 0.35
C THR A 131 -12.38 9.81 -0.75
N MET A 132 -11.18 9.61 -1.30
CA MET A 132 -10.66 10.42 -2.40
C MET A 132 -11.47 10.24 -3.69
N GLN A 133 -11.91 9.01 -3.99
CA GLN A 133 -12.76 8.73 -5.15
C GLN A 133 -14.13 9.40 -5.02
N GLU A 134 -14.75 9.31 -3.85
CA GLU A 134 -16.03 9.97 -3.57
C GLU A 134 -15.90 11.50 -3.68
N ALA A 135 -14.82 12.09 -3.14
CA ALA A 135 -14.56 13.53 -3.25
C ALA A 135 -14.35 13.98 -4.70
N LYS A 136 -13.62 13.20 -5.52
CA LYS A 136 -13.42 13.49 -6.94
C LYS A 136 -14.74 13.42 -7.70
N TYR A 137 -15.53 12.38 -7.48
CA TYR A 137 -16.85 12.22 -8.11
C TYR A 137 -17.79 13.37 -7.77
N LEU A 138 -17.83 13.79 -6.49
CA LEU A 138 -18.62 14.94 -6.05
C LEU A 138 -18.15 16.24 -6.72
N ALA A 139 -16.84 16.48 -6.81
CA ALA A 139 -16.30 17.65 -7.48
C ALA A 139 -16.67 17.68 -8.97
N GLU A 140 -16.60 16.53 -9.66
CA GLU A 140 -16.98 16.40 -11.07
C GLU A 140 -18.49 16.63 -11.28
N THR A 141 -19.36 16.06 -10.43
CA THR A 141 -20.82 16.23 -10.53
C THR A 141 -21.26 17.65 -10.21
N VAL A 142 -20.68 18.29 -9.18
CA VAL A 142 -20.96 19.70 -8.87
C VAL A 142 -20.45 20.61 -9.99
N GLY A 143 -19.25 20.35 -10.52
CA GLY A 143 -18.70 21.09 -11.66
C GLY A 143 -19.57 20.99 -12.92
N ALA A 144 -20.02 19.78 -13.26
CA ALA A 144 -20.92 19.55 -14.39
C ALA A 144 -22.33 20.15 -14.17
N GLY A 145 -22.84 20.11 -12.94
CA GLY A 145 -24.13 20.70 -12.55
C GLY A 145 -24.12 22.24 -12.56
N MET A 146 -23.01 22.88 -12.17
CA MET A 146 -22.84 24.33 -12.26
C MET A 146 -22.68 24.81 -13.71
N GLY A 147 -22.01 24.05 -14.57
CA GLY A 147 -21.85 24.39 -15.99
C GLY A 147 -23.19 24.40 -16.75
N SER A 148 -24.06 23.43 -16.50
CA SER A 148 -25.38 23.34 -17.15
C SER A 148 -26.41 24.34 -16.61
N SER A 149 -26.40 24.62 -15.30
CA SER A 149 -27.29 25.61 -14.68
C SER A 149 -26.92 27.06 -15.04
N LEU A 150 -25.63 27.39 -15.13
CA LEU A 150 -25.19 28.72 -15.61
C LEU A 150 -25.55 28.94 -17.10
N GLN A 151 -25.46 27.90 -17.92
CA GLN A 151 -25.85 28.00 -19.33
C GLN A 151 -27.36 28.19 -19.51
N GLY A 152 -28.18 27.54 -18.66
CA GLY A 152 -29.63 27.76 -18.61
C GLY A 152 -30.01 29.18 -18.16
N PHE A 153 -29.32 29.72 -17.15
CA PHE A 153 -29.54 31.08 -16.65
C PHE A 153 -29.12 32.15 -17.67
N MET A 154 -27.93 32.04 -18.28
CA MET A 154 -27.49 32.97 -19.33
C MET A 154 -28.41 32.97 -20.55
N LYS A 155 -28.92 31.81 -20.96
CA LYS A 155 -29.83 31.72 -22.12
C LYS A 155 -31.22 32.30 -21.82
N GLY A 156 -31.63 32.34 -20.55
CA GLY A 156 -32.86 33.02 -20.11
C GLY A 156 -32.71 34.55 -20.03
N VAL A 157 -31.53 35.04 -19.61
CA VAL A 157 -31.25 36.49 -19.49
C VAL A 157 -31.05 37.18 -20.85
N PHE A 158 -30.51 36.48 -21.85
CA PHE A 158 -30.32 37.04 -23.21
C PHE A 158 -31.55 36.92 -24.13
N ARG A 159 -32.70 36.44 -23.62
CA ARG A 159 -33.93 36.24 -24.39
C ARG A 159 -35.12 37.06 -23.88
N ALA A 160 -34.88 38.01 -22.98
CA ALA A 160 -35.80 39.07 -22.54
C ALA A 160 -35.28 40.42 -23.04
#